data_AF-A0A1F4AHX6-F1
#
_entry.id   AF-A0A1F4AHX6-F1
#
_cell.length_a   1.000
_cell.length_b   1.000
_cell.length_c   1.000
_cell.angle_alpha   90.00
_cell.angle_beta   90.00
_cell.angle_gamma   90.00
#
_symmetry.space_group_name_H-M   'P 1'
#
loop_
_entity.id
_entity.type
_entity.pdbx_description
1 polymer ?
#
loop_
_entity_poly.entity_id
_entity_poly.type
_entity_poly.pdbx_seq_one_letter_code
_entity_poly.pdbx_strand_id
1 'polypeptide(L)'
;MFAFRHQAACMSVTNFPAKPATLIEHLGQFIADTLTRCTRCGACFKACPMTGYAPGLPAADAQDVVAGVLGLLRQEAGTADALAWIEACTQSGRCSAACPEGINAMKMMRVARMSALGSLGAPRKIAPREEKGFFRRIGAFSQLQFSADEIEKWQR
;
A
#
# COMPACT_ATOMS: atom_id res chain seq x y z
N MET A 1 -2.66 -13.27 -51.06
CA MET A 1 -3.76 -12.28 -50.90
C MET A 1 -4.53 -12.59 -49.62
N PHE A 2 -3.99 -12.25 -48.45
CA PHE A 2 -4.75 -12.25 -47.18
C PHE A 2 -4.08 -11.25 -46.24
N ALA A 3 -4.64 -10.04 -46.18
CA ALA A 3 -4.23 -9.00 -45.24
C ALA A 3 -5.02 -9.17 -43.94
N PHE A 4 -4.37 -9.66 -42.88
CA PHE A 4 -4.94 -9.66 -41.54
C PHE A 4 -4.95 -8.23 -40.99
N ARG A 5 -6.11 -7.58 -41.06
CA ARG A 5 -6.41 -6.34 -40.31
C ARG A 5 -6.34 -6.65 -38.82
N HIS A 6 -5.29 -6.20 -38.13
CA HIS A 6 -5.30 -6.04 -36.68
C HIS A 6 -6.14 -4.81 -36.33
N GLN A 7 -7.42 -5.03 -36.06
CA GLN A 7 -8.30 -4.03 -35.48
C GLN A 7 -8.05 -4.01 -33.97
N ALA A 8 -7.04 -3.26 -33.52
CA ALA A 8 -6.91 -2.91 -32.10
C ALA A 8 -8.06 -1.97 -31.75
N ALA A 9 -9.11 -2.52 -31.12
CA ALA A 9 -10.19 -1.74 -30.55
C ALA A 9 -9.62 -0.87 -29.42
N CYS A 10 -9.43 0.41 -29.69
CA CYS A 10 -9.15 1.42 -28.68
C CYS A 10 -10.43 1.59 -27.85
N MET A 11 -10.57 0.83 -26.76
CA MET A 11 -11.65 1.03 -25.79
C MET A 11 -11.44 2.40 -25.14
N SER A 12 -12.34 3.34 -25.44
CA SER A 12 -12.32 4.69 -24.91
C SER A 12 -12.60 4.67 -23.40
N VAL A 13 -11.54 4.82 -22.59
CA VAL A 13 -11.65 4.97 -21.13
C VAL A 13 -12.08 6.40 -20.82
N THR A 14 -13.36 6.74 -21.01
CA THR A 14 -13.88 8.11 -20.85
C THR A 14 -14.55 8.37 -19.51
N ASN A 15 -14.30 7.55 -18.48
CA ASN A 15 -14.85 7.82 -17.15
C ASN A 15 -13.79 7.65 -16.06
N PHE A 16 -12.85 8.58 -16.01
CA PHE A 16 -11.99 8.72 -14.83
C PHE A 16 -12.81 9.38 -13.72
N PRO A 17 -12.85 8.79 -12.51
CA PRO A 17 -13.49 9.45 -11.38
C PRO A 17 -12.86 10.83 -11.16
N ALA A 18 -13.68 11.79 -10.70
CA ALA A 18 -13.20 13.14 -10.41
C ALA A 18 -11.98 13.10 -9.48
N LYS A 19 -10.97 13.92 -9.79
CA LYS A 19 -9.75 14.02 -8.99
C LYS A 19 -10.14 14.38 -7.54
N PRO A 20 -9.70 13.61 -6.54
CA PRO A 20 -9.99 13.93 -5.14
C PRO A 20 -9.35 15.27 -4.73
N ALA A 21 -10.04 16.04 -3.90
CA ALA A 21 -9.58 17.34 -3.43
C ALA A 21 -8.58 17.20 -2.26
N THR A 22 -8.68 16.11 -1.50
CA THR A 22 -7.81 15.85 -0.34
C THR A 22 -7.16 14.47 -0.36
N LEU A 23 -6.07 14.31 0.41
CA LEU A 23 -5.43 13.01 0.61
C LEU A 23 -6.40 12.00 1.24
N ILE A 24 -7.20 12.41 2.22
CA ILE A 24 -8.15 11.53 2.90
C ILE A 24 -9.23 11.04 1.92
N GLU A 25 -9.75 11.91 1.06
CA GLU A 25 -10.66 11.50 -0.01
C GLU A 25 -10.01 10.52 -0.99
N HIS A 26 -8.78 10.79 -1.42
CA HIS A 26 -8.04 9.90 -2.32
C HIS A 26 -7.85 8.50 -1.72
N LEU A 27 -7.49 8.44 -0.43
CA LEU A 27 -7.35 7.19 0.30
C LEU A 27 -8.70 6.50 0.50
N GLY A 28 -9.77 7.25 0.80
CA GLY A 28 -11.13 6.74 0.92
C GLY A 28 -11.64 6.09 -0.36
N GLN A 29 -11.44 6.73 -1.51
CA GLN A 29 -11.78 6.16 -2.83
C GLN A 29 -11.02 4.85 -3.09
N PHE A 30 -9.72 4.81 -2.77
CA PHE A 30 -8.91 3.60 -2.93
C PHE A 30 -9.35 2.47 -1.96
N ILE A 31 -9.68 2.81 -0.72
CA ILE A 31 -10.19 1.86 0.27
C ILE A 31 -11.51 1.26 -0.21
N ALA A 32 -12.45 2.09 -0.65
CA ALA A 32 -13.74 1.65 -1.16
C ALA A 32 -13.58 0.70 -2.35
N ASP A 33 -12.81 1.10 -3.37
CA ASP A 33 -12.52 0.25 -4.55
C ASP A 33 -11.88 -1.09 -4.15
N THR A 34 -10.91 -1.06 -3.22
CA THR A 34 -10.24 -2.27 -2.73
C THR A 34 -11.24 -3.19 -2.00
N LEU A 35 -12.09 -2.64 -1.13
CA LEU A 35 -13.07 -3.42 -0.38
C LEU A 35 -14.15 -4.03 -1.28
N THR A 36 -14.49 -3.36 -2.39
CA THR A 36 -15.44 -3.88 -3.39
C THR A 36 -14.84 -5.01 -4.23
N ARG A 37 -13.59 -4.87 -4.68
CA ARG A 37 -12.97 -5.80 -5.63
C ARG A 37 -12.23 -6.96 -4.98
N CYS A 38 -11.76 -6.81 -3.73
CA CYS A 38 -10.92 -7.84 -3.12
C CYS A 38 -11.72 -9.12 -2.84
N THR A 39 -11.36 -10.20 -3.54
CA THR A 39 -11.95 -11.54 -3.36
C THR A 39 -11.41 -12.31 -2.15
N ARG A 40 -10.46 -11.74 -1.39
CA ARG A 40 -9.74 -12.40 -0.30
C ARG A 40 -8.97 -13.66 -0.72
N CYS A 41 -8.63 -13.81 -2.01
CA CYS A 41 -7.99 -15.02 -2.54
C CYS A 41 -6.60 -15.36 -1.95
N GLY A 42 -5.93 -14.41 -1.28
CA GLY A 42 -4.62 -14.63 -0.66
C GLY A 42 -3.42 -14.63 -1.62
N ALA A 43 -3.61 -14.41 -2.93
CA ALA A 43 -2.51 -14.43 -3.90
C ALA A 43 -1.40 -13.41 -3.58
N CYS A 44 -1.78 -12.21 -3.14
CA CYS A 44 -0.86 -11.16 -2.70
C CYS A 44 0.00 -11.57 -1.49
N PHE A 45 -0.58 -12.34 -0.56
CA PHE A 45 0.13 -12.88 0.60
C PHE A 45 1.14 -13.94 0.19
N LYS A 46 0.71 -14.91 -0.63
CA LYS A 46 1.57 -16.00 -1.15
C LYS A 46 2.75 -15.50 -1.97
N ALA A 47 2.59 -14.39 -2.70
CA ALA A 47 3.64 -13.78 -3.49
C ALA A 47 4.63 -12.92 -2.67
N CYS A 48 4.31 -12.60 -1.42
CA CYS A 48 5.13 -11.73 -0.59
C CYS A 48 6.37 -12.50 -0.08
N PRO A 49 7.60 -12.00 -0.30
CA PRO A 49 8.81 -12.69 0.17
C PRO A 49 8.95 -12.64 1.70
N MET A 50 8.25 -11.73 2.39
CA MET A 50 8.40 -11.51 3.83
C MET A 50 7.59 -12.47 4.70
N THR A 51 6.61 -13.16 4.12
CA THR A 51 5.73 -14.08 4.87
C THR A 51 6.48 -15.30 5.40
N GLY A 52 7.60 -15.67 4.78
CA GLY A 52 8.48 -16.73 5.29
C GLY A 52 9.35 -16.32 6.49
N TYR A 53 9.48 -15.02 6.79
CA TYR A 53 10.40 -14.51 7.81
C TYR A 53 9.70 -13.86 9.01
N ALA A 54 8.45 -13.44 8.85
CA ALA A 54 7.69 -12.84 9.94
C ALA A 54 7.15 -13.93 10.88
N PRO A 55 7.17 -13.73 12.21
CA PRO A 55 6.60 -14.68 13.16
C PRO A 55 5.14 -15.01 12.85
N GLY A 56 4.76 -16.29 12.93
CA GLY A 56 3.38 -16.78 12.70
C GLY A 56 2.97 -16.93 11.23
N LEU A 57 3.47 -16.07 10.33
CA LEU A 57 3.04 -16.04 8.93
C LEU A 57 3.36 -17.27 8.06
N PRO A 58 4.46 -18.03 8.28
CA PRO A 58 4.73 -19.22 7.48
C PRO A 58 3.64 -20.30 7.57
N ALA A 59 2.90 -20.33 8.68
CA ALA A 59 1.82 -21.29 8.94
C ALA A 59 0.42 -20.65 8.84
N ALA A 60 0.32 -19.34 8.59
CA ALA A 60 -0.94 -18.62 8.57
C ALA A 60 -1.75 -18.91 7.29
N ASP A 61 -3.07 -18.93 7.41
CA ASP A 61 -3.95 -19.02 6.25
C ASP A 61 -3.97 -17.68 5.48
N ALA A 62 -3.66 -17.75 4.18
CA ALA A 62 -3.52 -16.55 3.35
C ALA A 62 -4.82 -15.73 3.23
N GLN A 63 -5.99 -16.38 3.27
CA GLN A 63 -7.28 -15.71 3.18
C GLN A 63 -7.62 -14.99 4.48
N ASP A 64 -7.35 -15.64 5.61
CA ASP A 64 -7.57 -15.05 6.95
C ASP A 64 -6.68 -13.84 7.20
N VAL A 65 -5.40 -13.91 6.81
CA VAL A 65 -4.50 -12.75 6.92
C VAL A 65 -4.99 -11.59 6.06
N VAL A 66 -5.38 -11.86 4.81
CA VAL A 66 -5.93 -10.82 3.93
C VAL A 66 -7.24 -10.25 4.49
N ALA A 67 -8.11 -11.08 5.07
CA ALA A 67 -9.32 -10.61 5.72
C ALA A 67 -9.02 -9.64 6.88
N GLY A 68 -8.00 -9.95 7.70
CA GLY A 68 -7.50 -9.05 8.74
C GLY A 68 -6.97 -7.72 8.19
N VAL A 69 -6.25 -7.74 7.06
CA VAL A 69 -5.80 -6.51 6.38
C VAL A 69 -6.98 -5.68 5.88
N LEU A 70 -8.02 -6.31 5.31
CA LEU A 70 -9.23 -5.60 4.91
C LEU A 70 -9.98 -5.00 6.11
N GLY A 71 -9.98 -5.68 7.26
CA GLY A 71 -10.50 -5.13 8.52
C GLY A 71 -9.78 -3.82 8.91
N LEU A 72 -8.46 -3.76 8.75
CA LEU A 72 -7.70 -2.54 8.99
C LEU A 72 -8.09 -1.41 8.02
N LEU A 73 -8.40 -1.71 6.75
CA LEU A 73 -8.92 -0.69 5.83
C LEU A 73 -10.28 -0.15 6.29
N ARG A 74 -11.12 -0.99 6.91
CA ARG A 74 -12.38 -0.59 7.57
C ARG A 74 -12.19 0.11 8.92
N GLN A 75 -10.95 0.42 9.31
CA GLN A 75 -10.59 1.01 10.60
C GLN A 75 -10.86 0.09 11.82
N GLU A 76 -11.05 -1.21 11.60
CA GLU A 76 -11.21 -2.23 12.65
C GLU A 76 -9.85 -2.65 13.25
N ALA A 77 -9.86 -3.52 14.27
CA ALA A 77 -8.66 -3.99 14.98
C ALA A 77 -7.60 -4.65 14.06
N GLY A 78 -8.05 -5.38 13.03
CA GLY A 78 -7.20 -6.34 12.31
C GLY A 78 -6.92 -7.60 13.14
N THR A 79 -6.27 -8.59 12.51
CA THR A 79 -5.79 -9.81 13.19
C THR A 79 -4.32 -9.69 13.55
N ALA A 80 -3.83 -10.50 14.49
CA ALA A 80 -2.41 -10.53 14.87
C ALA A 80 -1.51 -10.80 13.65
N ASP A 81 -1.89 -11.75 12.79
CA ASP A 81 -1.14 -12.06 11.57
C ASP A 81 -1.19 -10.92 10.54
N ALA A 82 -2.32 -10.22 10.40
CA ALA A 82 -2.40 -9.05 9.53
C ALA A 82 -1.46 -7.93 10.01
N LEU A 83 -1.39 -7.69 11.32
CA LEU A 83 -0.48 -6.72 11.91
C LEU A 83 0.98 -7.16 11.71
N ALA A 84 1.30 -8.44 11.96
CA ALA A 84 2.64 -8.99 11.73
C ALA A 84 3.08 -8.84 10.25
N TRP A 85 2.17 -9.07 9.31
CA TRP A 85 2.47 -8.89 7.88
C TRP A 85 2.70 -7.42 7.50
N ILE A 86 1.91 -6.51 8.07
CA ILE A 86 2.08 -5.07 7.88
C ILE A 86 3.39 -4.58 8.45
N GLU A 87 3.80 -5.08 9.62
CA GLU A 87 5.06 -4.74 10.26
C GLU A 87 6.26 -5.26 9.46
N ALA A 88 6.17 -6.47 8.93
CA ALA A 88 7.19 -7.11 8.10
C ALA A 88 7.30 -6.54 6.67
N CYS A 89 6.36 -5.69 6.24
CA CYS A 89 6.32 -5.18 4.87
C CYS A 89 7.56 -4.33 4.53
N THR A 90 8.37 -4.82 3.58
CA THR A 90 9.55 -4.15 3.03
C THR A 90 9.27 -3.43 1.71
N GLN A 91 8.01 -3.34 1.29
CA GLN A 91 7.58 -2.66 0.06
C GLN A 91 8.15 -3.27 -1.24
N SER A 92 8.33 -4.59 -1.28
CA SER A 92 8.86 -5.31 -2.45
C SER A 92 7.99 -5.23 -3.72
N GLY A 93 6.72 -4.84 -3.61
CA GLY A 93 5.81 -4.69 -4.76
C GLY A 93 5.29 -5.98 -5.40
N ARG A 94 5.86 -7.15 -5.07
CA ARG A 94 5.48 -8.46 -5.65
C ARG A 94 3.99 -8.80 -5.52
N CYS A 95 3.37 -8.38 -4.41
CA CYS A 95 1.96 -8.60 -4.16
C CYS A 95 1.03 -7.90 -5.16
N SER A 96 1.42 -6.73 -5.70
CA SER A 96 0.59 -6.00 -6.67
C SER A 96 0.52 -6.72 -8.01
N ALA A 97 1.63 -7.29 -8.47
CA ALA A 97 1.67 -8.06 -9.71
C ALA A 97 0.89 -9.40 -9.61
N ALA A 98 0.79 -9.95 -8.40
CA ALA A 98 0.11 -11.23 -8.16
C ALA A 98 -1.40 -11.11 -7.97
N CYS A 99 -1.96 -9.89 -7.89
CA CYS A 99 -3.39 -9.71 -7.64
C CYS A 99 -4.21 -9.95 -8.92
N PRO A 100 -5.07 -10.98 -8.99
CA PRO A 100 -5.87 -11.25 -10.19
C PRO A 100 -6.90 -10.16 -10.46
N GLU A 101 -7.33 -9.46 -9.42
CA GLU A 101 -8.29 -8.35 -9.51
C GLU A 101 -7.63 -7.05 -9.97
N GLY A 102 -6.30 -6.99 -10.12
CA GLY A 102 -5.59 -5.76 -10.48
C GLY A 102 -5.55 -4.69 -9.38
N ILE A 103 -5.77 -5.07 -8.11
CA ILE A 103 -5.63 -4.16 -6.96
C ILE A 103 -4.13 -3.93 -6.71
N ASN A 104 -3.75 -2.67 -6.47
CA ASN A 104 -2.40 -2.35 -6.00
C ASN A 104 -2.22 -2.81 -4.55
N ALA A 105 -1.91 -4.10 -4.35
CA ALA A 105 -1.79 -4.71 -3.03
C ALA A 105 -0.65 -4.11 -2.18
N MET A 106 0.42 -3.58 -2.80
CA MET A 106 1.44 -2.83 -2.06
C MET A 106 0.87 -1.53 -1.49
N LYS A 107 0.06 -0.80 -2.26
CA LYS A 107 -0.67 0.38 -1.75
C LYS A 107 -1.67 -0.04 -0.66
N MET A 108 -2.38 -1.16 -0.84
CA MET A 108 -3.27 -1.73 0.17
C MET A 108 -2.55 -1.92 1.51
N MET A 109 -1.38 -2.55 1.51
CA MET A 109 -0.56 -2.74 2.72
C MET A 109 -0.12 -1.41 3.35
N ARG A 110 0.26 -0.41 2.55
CA ARG A 110 0.64 0.92 3.04
C ARG A 110 -0.54 1.63 3.71
N VAL A 111 -1.73 1.59 3.11
CA VAL A 111 -2.93 2.22 3.66
C VAL A 111 -3.40 1.49 4.92
N ALA A 112 -3.34 0.16 4.93
CA ALA A 112 -3.61 -0.62 6.14
C ALA A 112 -2.61 -0.29 7.28
N ARG A 113 -1.33 -0.04 6.95
CA ARG A 113 -0.35 0.44 7.93
C ARG A 113 -0.69 1.83 8.49
N MET A 114 -1.15 2.75 7.65
CA MET A 114 -1.61 4.08 8.09
C MET A 114 -2.78 3.95 9.07
N SER A 115 -3.73 3.07 8.77
CA SER A 115 -4.83 2.73 9.69
C SER A 115 -4.30 2.17 11.02
N ALA A 116 -3.38 1.20 10.96
CA ALA A 116 -2.78 0.58 12.14
C ALA A 116 -1.99 1.58 13.01
N LEU A 117 -1.42 2.62 12.42
CA LEU A 117 -0.73 3.70 13.14
C LEU A 117 -1.69 4.76 13.72
N GLY A 118 -2.97 4.68 13.38
CA GLY A 118 -4.02 5.64 13.75
C GLY A 118 -4.03 6.91 12.90
N SER A 119 -3.33 6.94 11.77
CA SER A 119 -3.24 8.12 10.90
C SER A 119 -4.55 8.44 10.15
N LEU A 120 -5.52 7.53 10.19
CA LEU A 120 -6.83 7.67 9.53
C LEU A 120 -8.00 7.83 10.53
N GLY A 121 -7.70 8.07 11.81
CA GLY A 121 -8.69 8.38 12.85
C GLY A 121 -9.00 7.24 13.82
N ALA A 122 -8.66 5.99 13.49
CA ALA A 122 -8.78 4.86 14.42
C ALA A 122 -7.72 4.90 15.54
N PRO A 123 -7.96 4.25 16.69
CA PRO A 123 -6.92 4.03 17.69
C PRO A 123 -5.72 3.28 17.09
N ARG A 124 -4.52 3.65 17.53
CA ARG A 124 -3.26 2.99 17.16
C ARG A 124 -3.26 1.52 17.59
N LYS A 125 -2.80 0.63 16.72
CA LYS A 125 -2.69 -0.83 16.90
C LYS A 125 -1.26 -1.36 16.84
N ILE A 126 -0.34 -0.63 16.18
CA ILE A 126 1.09 -0.96 16.13
C ILE A 126 1.93 0.20 16.64
N ALA A 127 3.12 -0.10 17.18
CA ALA A 127 4.08 0.92 17.55
C ALA A 127 4.65 1.59 16.28
N PRO A 128 4.85 2.92 16.27
CA PRO A 128 5.63 3.55 15.21
C PRO A 128 7.06 3.02 15.25
N ARG A 129 7.67 2.81 14.08
CA ARG A 129 9.08 2.50 14.00
C ARG A 129 9.85 3.76 14.41
N GLU A 130 10.46 3.76 15.58
CA GLU A 130 11.32 4.85 16.01
C GLU A 130 12.61 4.84 15.20
N GLU A 131 12.76 5.79 14.27
CA GLU A 131 14.06 6.13 13.71
C GLU A 131 14.49 7.51 14.21
N LYS A 132 15.13 7.52 15.38
CA LYS A 132 15.61 8.73 16.04
C LYS A 132 16.54 9.48 15.09
N GLY A 133 16.13 10.70 14.74
CA GLY A 133 16.93 11.59 13.90
C GLY A 133 16.87 11.33 12.40
N PHE A 134 15.92 10.54 11.87
CA PHE A 134 15.75 10.36 10.42
C PHE A 134 15.69 11.70 9.67
N PHE A 135 14.81 12.61 10.09
CA PHE A 135 14.71 13.96 9.50
C PHE A 135 15.97 14.79 9.71
N ARG A 136 16.65 14.64 10.85
CA ARG A 136 17.93 15.31 11.12
C ARG A 136 19.03 14.83 10.16
N ARG A 137 19.06 13.52 9.86
CA ARG A 137 19.98 12.92 8.89
C ARG A 137 19.67 13.36 7.46
N ILE A 138 18.40 13.43 7.08
CA ILE A 138 17.99 14.00 5.77
C ILE A 138 18.42 15.47 5.67
N GLY A 139 18.17 16.27 6.70
CA GLY A 139 18.56 17.68 6.73
C GLY A 139 20.08 17.85 6.62
N ALA A 140 20.86 17.08 7.38
CA ALA A 140 22.31 17.09 7.30
C ALA A 140 22.81 16.66 5.91
N PHE A 141 22.22 15.61 5.31
CA PHE A 141 22.58 15.18 3.95
C PHE A 141 22.26 16.26 2.92
N SER A 142 21.10 16.90 3.01
CA SER A 142 20.72 18.02 2.14
C SER A 142 21.74 19.17 2.24
N GLN A 143 22.15 19.54 3.45
CA GLN A 143 23.13 20.61 3.69
C GLN A 143 24.55 20.27 3.19
N LEU A 144 24.92 18.98 3.17
CA LEU A 144 26.22 18.53 2.69
C LEU A 144 26.30 18.38 1.17
N GLN A 145 25.17 18.21 0.48
CA GLN A 145 25.13 17.90 -0.94
C GLN A 145 24.67 19.08 -1.82
N PHE A 146 23.99 20.06 -1.23
CA PHE A 146 23.43 21.19 -1.95
C PHE A 146 23.89 22.51 -1.33
N SER A 147 24.07 23.53 -2.16
CA SER A 147 24.23 24.91 -1.70
C SER A 147 22.95 25.43 -1.06
N ALA A 148 23.05 26.50 -0.26
CA ALA A 148 21.88 27.13 0.36
C ALA A 148 20.81 27.53 -0.67
N ASP A 149 21.24 28.08 -1.82
CA ASP A 149 20.36 28.50 -2.91
C ASP A 149 19.63 27.32 -3.57
N GLU A 150 20.31 26.18 -3.73
CA GLU A 150 19.69 24.95 -4.24
C GLU A 150 18.68 24.38 -3.25
N ILE A 151 19.02 24.35 -1.95
CA ILE A 151 18.10 23.89 -0.90
C ILE A 151 16.83 24.74 -0.91
N GLU A 152 16.96 26.06 -0.96
CA GLU A 152 15.81 26.98 -1.02
C GLU A 152 14.96 26.77 -2.28
N LYS A 153 15.59 26.51 -3.42
CA LYS A 153 14.90 26.25 -4.69
C LYS A 153 14.10 24.94 -4.68
N TRP A 154 14.61 23.89 -4.04
CA TRP A 154 13.97 22.56 -4.02
C TRP A 154 12.95 22.37 -2.88
N GLN A 155 13.05 23.14 -1.79
CA GLN A 155 12.15 23.05 -0.64
C GLN A 155 10.89 23.93 -0.73
N ARG A 156 10.76 24.72 -1.81
CA ARG A 156 9.64 25.63 -2.05
C ARG A 156 8.57 25.04 -2.98
#